data_AF-A0A961T842-F1
#
_entry.id   AF-A0A961T842-F1
#
_cell.length_a   1.000
_cell.length_b   1.000
_cell.length_c   1.000
_cell.angle_alpha   90.00
_cell.angle_beta   90.00
_cell.angle_gamma   90.00
#
_symmetry.space_group_name_H-M   'P 1'
#
loop_
_entity.id
_entity.type
_entity.pdbx_description
1 polymer ?
#
loop_
_entity_poly.entity_id
_entity_poly.type
_entity_poly.pdbx_seq_one_letter_code
_entity_poly.pdbx_strand_id
1 'polypeptide(L)'
;LNRMSAGLFEMGSTFKTFTTAMAIESGKVSLRDSFDASQPLRIAGFTINDFHGKRRRLSVPEVFIYSSNIGTAKMADVVGVEGHKEFLHRIGLLDRMDFELPEVATPVEPHEW
;
A
#
# COMPACT_ATOMS: atom_id res chain seq x y z
N LEU A 1 3.34 8.37 27.43
CA LEU A 1 3.84 7.96 26.10
C LEU A 1 3.36 8.98 25.07
N ASN A 2 4.26 9.60 24.31
CA ASN A 2 3.88 10.46 23.20
C ASN A 2 3.31 9.60 22.06
N ARG A 3 2.00 9.68 21.82
CA ARG A 3 1.34 8.83 20.80
C ARG A 3 1.64 9.26 19.36
N MET A 4 2.12 10.48 19.15
CA MET A 4 2.43 11.00 17.82
C MET A 4 3.77 10.46 17.30
N SER A 5 4.79 10.42 18.15
CA SER A 5 6.15 10.01 17.77
C SER A 5 6.50 8.59 18.21
N ALA A 6 5.93 8.10 19.33
CA ALA A 6 6.23 6.79 19.89
C ALA A 6 5.08 5.76 19.76
N GLY A 7 3.98 6.13 19.12
CA GLY A 7 2.85 5.22 18.86
C GLY A 7 3.04 4.45 17.56
N LEU A 8 2.92 3.12 17.61
CA LEU A 8 2.87 2.27 16.42
C LEU A 8 1.42 1.84 16.16
N PHE A 9 0.97 2.05 14.93
CA PHE A 9 -0.38 1.74 14.49
C PHE A 9 -0.35 1.18 13.07
N GLU A 10 -1.30 0.30 12.76
CA GLU A 10 -1.58 -0.08 11.38
C GLU A 10 -2.18 1.11 10.62
N MET A 11 -1.61 1.43 9.46
CA MET A 11 -2.04 2.58 8.65
C MET A 11 -3.38 2.31 7.92
N GLY A 12 -3.76 1.04 7.77
CA GLY A 12 -4.95 0.64 7.03
C GLY A 12 -4.97 1.22 5.62
N SER A 13 -6.14 1.68 5.16
CA SER A 13 -6.30 2.19 3.79
C SER A 13 -5.55 3.49 3.49
N THR A 14 -5.02 4.21 4.49
CA THR A 14 -4.18 5.39 4.21
C THR A 14 -2.88 4.99 3.51
N PHE A 15 -2.41 3.76 3.73
CA PHE A 15 -1.22 3.18 3.09
C PHE A 15 -1.33 3.08 1.56
N LYS A 16 -2.57 2.96 1.04
CA LYS A 16 -2.83 2.83 -0.41
C LYS A 16 -2.35 4.03 -1.21
N THR A 17 -2.22 5.19 -0.58
CA THR A 17 -1.62 6.39 -1.19
C THR A 17 -0.20 6.10 -1.66
N PHE A 18 0.61 5.49 -0.80
CA PHE A 18 1.98 5.12 -1.11
C PHE A 18 2.04 4.01 -2.15
N THR A 19 1.18 2.98 -2.04
CA THR A 19 1.11 1.91 -3.06
C THR A 19 0.72 2.44 -4.44
N THR A 20 -0.21 3.39 -4.52
CA THR A 20 -0.63 4.01 -5.78
C THR A 20 0.50 4.86 -6.36
N ALA A 21 1.17 5.66 -5.53
CA ALA A 21 2.31 6.47 -5.94
C ALA A 21 3.46 5.58 -6.46
N MET A 22 3.81 4.53 -5.71
CA MET A 22 4.79 3.52 -6.08
C MET A 22 4.51 2.87 -7.43
N ALA A 23 3.27 2.43 -7.66
CA ALA A 23 2.88 1.79 -8.90
C ALA A 23 3.05 2.74 -10.09
N ILE A 24 2.66 4.00 -9.94
CA ILE A 24 2.81 5.03 -10.98
C ILE A 24 4.29 5.38 -11.20
N GLU A 25 5.06 5.60 -10.14
CA GLU A 25 6.48 5.97 -10.22
C GLU A 25 7.34 4.87 -10.83
N SER A 26 6.98 3.60 -10.60
CA SER A 26 7.68 2.47 -11.21
C SER A 26 7.60 2.45 -12.75
N GLY A 27 6.73 3.26 -13.34
CA GLY A 27 6.45 3.29 -14.79
C GLY A 27 5.69 2.06 -15.29
N LYS A 28 5.40 1.08 -14.43
CA LYS A 28 4.67 -0.14 -14.77
C LYS A 28 3.16 0.04 -14.78
N VAL A 29 2.65 1.09 -14.12
CA VAL A 29 1.23 1.41 -14.04
C VAL A 29 1.01 2.87 -14.44
N SER A 30 0.04 3.12 -15.31
CA SER A 30 -0.39 4.45 -15.73
C SER A 30 -1.78 4.78 -15.18
N LEU A 31 -2.12 6.06 -15.10
CA LEU A 31 -3.47 6.50 -14.73
C LEU A 31 -4.58 6.02 -15.69
N ARG A 32 -4.21 5.56 -16.89
CA ARG A 32 -5.15 5.02 -17.89
C ARG A 32 -5.39 3.53 -17.73
N ASP A 33 -4.59 2.86 -16.90
CA ASP A 33 -4.70 1.43 -16.68
C ASP A 33 -5.92 1.11 -15.81
N SER A 34 -6.33 -0.15 -15.86
CA SER A 34 -7.45 -0.65 -15.05
C SER A 34 -7.16 -2.04 -14.51
N PHE A 35 -7.66 -2.30 -13.31
CA PHE A 35 -7.52 -3.56 -12.62
C PHE A 35 -8.89 -4.20 -12.42
N ASP A 36 -8.97 -5.51 -12.69
CA ASP A 36 -10.19 -6.27 -12.47
C ASP A 36 -10.45 -6.48 -10.96
N ALA A 37 -11.46 -5.80 -10.42
CA ALA A 37 -11.94 -5.98 -9.06
C ALA A 37 -13.35 -6.62 -9.05
N SER A 38 -13.65 -7.44 -10.07
CA SER A 38 -14.94 -8.11 -10.18
C SER A 38 -15.13 -9.25 -9.18
N GLN A 39 -14.03 -9.90 -8.78
CA GLN A 39 -14.01 -11.06 -7.90
C GLN A 39 -12.91 -10.92 -6.84
N PRO A 40 -13.06 -11.61 -5.69
CA PRO A 40 -12.01 -11.67 -4.67
C PRO A 40 -10.67 -12.13 -5.26
N LEU A 41 -9.58 -11.51 -4.84
CA LEU A 41 -8.23 -11.90 -5.25
C LEU A 41 -7.70 -12.98 -4.30
N ARG A 42 -7.30 -14.13 -4.84
CA ARG A 42 -6.56 -15.15 -4.08
C ARG A 42 -5.07 -15.03 -4.39
N ILE A 43 -4.26 -14.77 -3.38
CA ILE A 43 -2.81 -14.61 -3.50
C ILE A 43 -2.13 -15.08 -2.22
N ALA A 44 -1.01 -15.82 -2.35
CA ALA A 44 -0.22 -16.33 -1.23
C ALA A 44 -1.05 -17.04 -0.12
N GLY A 45 -2.11 -17.77 -0.48
CA GLY A 45 -2.99 -18.45 0.48
C GLY A 45 -4.07 -17.57 1.13
N PHE A 46 -4.04 -16.25 0.91
CA PHE A 46 -5.02 -15.30 1.41
C PHE A 46 -6.09 -14.97 0.36
N THR A 47 -7.28 -14.57 0.83
CA THR A 47 -8.35 -14.03 -0.02
C THR A 47 -8.58 -12.57 0.32
N ILE A 48 -8.30 -11.68 -0.63
CA ILE A 48 -8.48 -10.23 -0.52
C ILE A 48 -9.84 -9.84 -1.09
N ASN A 49 -10.62 -9.13 -0.29
CA ASN A 49 -11.94 -8.63 -0.65
C ASN A 49 -12.02 -7.11 -0.52
N ASP A 50 -12.85 -6.49 -1.33
CA ASP A 50 -13.26 -5.10 -1.12
C ASP A 50 -14.43 -5.04 -0.14
N PHE A 51 -14.38 -4.11 0.81
CA PHE A 51 -15.49 -3.89 1.75
C PHE A 51 -16.77 -3.50 1.01
N HIS A 52 -16.66 -2.56 0.06
CA HIS A 52 -17.74 -2.15 -0.85
C HIS A 52 -17.35 -2.40 -2.32
N GLY A 53 -17.19 -3.67 -2.67
CA GLY A 53 -16.77 -4.07 -4.01
C GLY A 53 -17.70 -3.56 -5.11
N LYS A 54 -17.13 -2.92 -6.13
CA LYS A 54 -17.88 -2.48 -7.33
C LYS A 54 -18.17 -3.61 -8.30
N ARG A 55 -17.53 -4.77 -8.11
CA ARG A 55 -17.71 -6.00 -8.90
C ARG A 55 -17.52 -5.78 -10.40
N ARG A 56 -16.51 -4.98 -10.76
CA ARG A 56 -16.11 -4.66 -12.15
C ARG A 56 -14.63 -4.28 -12.21
N ARG A 57 -14.11 -4.03 -13.41
CA ARG A 57 -12.82 -3.33 -13.57
C ARG A 57 -12.91 -1.90 -13.04
N LEU A 58 -11.83 -1.47 -12.40
CA LEU A 58 -11.63 -0.12 -11.88
C LEU A 58 -10.39 0.47 -12.53
N SER A 59 -10.49 1.69 -13.05
CA SER A 59 -9.32 2.48 -13.42
C SER A 59 -8.45 2.79 -12.20
N VAL A 60 -7.17 3.11 -12.39
CA VAL A 60 -6.27 3.48 -11.27
C VAL A 60 -6.85 4.59 -10.37
N PRO A 61 -7.43 5.69 -10.90
CA PRO A 61 -8.12 6.67 -10.07
C PRO A 61 -9.30 6.08 -9.27
N GLU A 62 -10.10 5.19 -9.87
CA GLU A 62 -11.21 4.55 -9.17
C GLU A 62 -10.75 3.58 -8.09
N VAL A 63 -9.62 2.88 -8.28
CA VAL A 63 -9.00 2.04 -7.25
C VAL A 63 -8.70 2.87 -6.01
N PHE A 64 -8.12 4.06 -6.20
CA PHE A 64 -7.82 4.98 -5.10
C PHE A 64 -9.10 5.59 -4.48
N ILE A 65 -9.99 6.16 -5.30
CA ILE A 65 -11.23 6.82 -4.84
C ILE A 65 -12.15 5.86 -4.08
N TYR A 66 -12.30 4.62 -4.58
CA TYR A 66 -13.14 3.62 -3.92
C TYR A 66 -12.38 2.79 -2.89
N SER A 67 -11.10 3.09 -2.65
CA SER A 67 -10.23 2.36 -1.74
C SER A 67 -10.32 0.84 -1.96
N SER A 68 -10.24 0.41 -3.23
CA SER A 68 -10.31 -1.02 -3.57
C SER A 68 -9.06 -1.74 -3.06
N ASN A 69 -9.23 -2.67 -2.12
CA ASN A 69 -8.19 -3.56 -1.64
C ASN A 69 -7.68 -4.44 -2.78
N ILE A 70 -8.59 -4.97 -3.61
CA ILE A 70 -8.25 -5.84 -4.73
C ILE A 70 -7.41 -5.08 -5.76
N GLY A 71 -7.85 -3.88 -6.16
CA GLY A 71 -7.10 -3.04 -7.10
C GLY A 71 -5.73 -2.64 -6.57
N THR A 72 -5.66 -2.26 -5.28
CA THR A 72 -4.40 -1.91 -4.62
C THR A 72 -3.42 -3.09 -4.59
N ALA A 73 -3.89 -4.27 -4.21
CA ALA A 73 -3.06 -5.47 -4.15
C ALA A 73 -2.51 -5.82 -5.54
N LYS A 74 -3.32 -5.69 -6.59
CA LYS A 74 -2.87 -5.92 -7.97
C LYS A 74 -1.84 -4.88 -8.44
N MET A 75 -1.97 -3.62 -8.04
CA MET A 75 -0.94 -2.60 -8.31
C MET A 75 0.39 -2.94 -7.61
N ALA A 76 0.34 -3.38 -6.36
CA ALA A 76 1.54 -3.81 -5.64
C ALA A 76 2.19 -5.05 -6.28
N ASP A 77 1.37 -6.02 -6.71
CA ASP A 77 1.84 -7.24 -7.38
C ASP A 77 2.58 -6.96 -8.69
N VAL A 78 2.11 -5.97 -9.48
CA VAL A 78 2.82 -5.51 -10.69
C VAL A 78 4.21 -4.94 -10.39
N VAL A 79 4.35 -4.21 -9.28
CA VAL A 79 5.64 -3.64 -8.86
C VAL A 79 6.57 -4.75 -8.35
N GLY A 80 6.03 -5.70 -7.58
CA GLY A 80 6.77 -6.80 -6.97
C GLY A 80 7.41 -6.42 -5.63
N VAL A 81 7.80 -7.45 -4.86
CA VAL A 81 8.33 -7.30 -3.48
C VAL A 81 9.54 -6.36 -3.41
N GLU A 82 10.53 -6.56 -4.27
CA GLU A 82 11.77 -5.77 -4.25
C GLU A 82 11.50 -4.29 -4.52
N GLY A 83 10.68 -3.97 -5.53
CA GLY A 83 10.29 -2.59 -5.82
C GLY A 83 9.42 -1.97 -4.73
N HIS A 84 8.64 -2.79 -4.02
CA HIS A 84 7.82 -2.33 -2.90
C HIS A 84 8.68 -1.95 -1.69
N LYS A 85 9.59 -2.83 -1.28
CA LYS A 85 10.55 -2.54 -0.19
C LYS A 85 11.38 -1.30 -0.49
N GLU A 86 11.95 -1.26 -1.69
CA GLU A 86 12.84 -0.19 -2.13
C GLU A 86 12.13 1.16 -2.14
N PHE A 87 10.89 1.23 -2.65
CA PHE A 87 10.08 2.45 -2.60
C PHE A 87 9.81 2.91 -1.17
N LEU A 88 9.39 2.00 -0.27
CA LEU A 88 9.00 2.36 1.10
C LEU A 88 10.17 2.86 1.95
N HIS A 89 11.36 2.28 1.81
CA HIS A 89 12.58 2.84 2.42
C HIS A 89 12.98 4.15 1.76
N ARG A 90 12.92 4.27 0.43
CA ARG A 90 13.30 5.51 -0.26
C ARG A 90 12.50 6.73 0.21
N ILE A 91 11.21 6.55 0.52
CA ILE A 91 10.37 7.62 1.06
C ILE A 91 10.45 7.76 2.59
N GLY A 92 11.27 6.95 3.26
CA GLY A 92 11.50 6.97 4.71
C GLY A 92 10.35 6.39 5.54
N LEU A 93 9.39 5.66 4.95
CA LEU A 93 8.22 5.15 5.68
C LEU A 93 8.55 4.00 6.62
N LEU A 94 9.60 3.24 6.32
CA LEU A 94 10.09 2.13 7.13
C LEU A 94 11.29 2.49 8.00
N ASP A 95 11.81 3.70 7.85
CA ASP A 95 12.96 4.15 8.61
C ASP A 95 12.52 4.91 9.86
N ARG A 96 13.32 4.80 10.93
CA ARG A 96 13.10 5.61 12.13
C ARG A 96 13.27 7.08 11.76
N MET A 97 12.24 7.89 12.05
CA MET A 97 12.29 9.33 11.83
C MET A 97 13.42 9.97 12.65
N ASP A 98 14.23 10.80 12.00
CA ASP A 98 15.19 11.67 12.67
C ASP A 98 14.46 12.90 13.19
N PHE A 99 14.30 12.97 14.52
CA PHE A 99 13.49 14.00 15.18
C PHE A 99 14.11 14.37 16.53
N GLU A 100 13.90 15.62 16.95
CA GLU A 100 14.54 16.17 18.16
C GLU A 100 14.06 15.51 19.46
N LEU A 101 12.90 14.86 19.45
CA LEU A 101 12.40 14.14 20.63
C LEU A 101 13.08 12.79 20.78
N PRO A 102 13.48 12.39 22.01
CA PRO A 102 14.08 11.08 22.23
C PRO A 102 13.07 9.94 22.03
N GLU A 103 11.78 10.17 22.28
CA GLU A 103 10.73 9.16 22.15
C GLU A 103 10.15 9.10 20.73
N VAL A 104 10.93 8.53 19.81
CA VAL A 104 10.46 8.12 18.47
C VAL A 104 10.40 6.59 18.42
N ALA A 105 9.35 6.02 17.85
CA ALA A 105 9.25 4.59 17.58
C ALA A 105 9.87 4.26 16.22
N THR A 106 10.42 3.05 16.10
CA THR A 106 10.87 2.51 14.81
C THR A 106 9.70 1.78 14.14
N PRO A 107 9.39 2.03 12.86
CA PRO A 107 8.39 1.26 12.12
C PRO A 107 8.65 -0.25 12.15
N VAL A 108 7.60 -1.04 11.96
CA VAL A 108 7.70 -2.51 11.92
C VAL A 108 7.50 -2.97 10.49
N GLU A 109 8.37 -3.87 10.05
CA GLU A 109 8.30 -4.53 8.76
C GLU A 109 7.83 -5.98 8.88
N PRO A 110 7.21 -6.54 7.82
CA PRO A 110 6.97 -7.97 7.74
C PRO A 110 8.27 -8.79 7.87
N HIS A 111 8.21 -9.88 8.65
CA HIS A 111 9.31 -10.85 8.70
C HIS A 111 9.48 -11.61 7.37
N GLU A 112 8.35 -11.87 6.69
CA GLU A 112 8.29 -12.44 5.36
C GLU A 112 7.47 -11.50 4.46
N TRP A 113 7.94 -11.28 3.24
CA TRP A 113 7.37 -10.34 2.28
C TRP A 113 6.77 -11.03 1.06
#